data_AF-I5AY26-F1
#
_entry.id   AF-I5AY26-F1
#
_cell.length_a   1.000
_cell.length_b   1.000
_cell.length_c   1.000
_cell.angle_alpha   90.00
_cell.angle_beta   90.00
_cell.angle_gamma   90.00
#
_symmetry.space_group_name_H-M   'P 1'
#
loop_
_entity.id
_entity.type
_entity.pdbx_description
1 polymer ?
#
loop_
_entity_poly.entity_id
_entity_poly.type
_entity_poly.pdbx_seq_one_letter_code
_entity_poly.pdbx_strand_id
1 'polypeptide(L)'
;MFICMENEPKIFAAWLKKFIKDDKKITAKALAKKINCDPTTISSYIRGRTQPGYEVRKAILDITSVPHEKMMADGRAALVKPNDPAIEKRLSELEKRLNQGKETLRTDIATERHRKVIDKFKDKDLALKLNEILLEIEQMDNSALKEAETVLSLLKIKIEQESTKKRTANGED
;
A
#
# COMPACT_ATOMS: atom_id res chain seq x y z
N MET A 1 18.13 22.85 -12.89
CA MET A 1 16.72 23.11 -12.51
C MET A 1 15.85 22.28 -13.43
N PHE A 2 15.37 21.12 -12.97
CA PHE A 2 14.55 20.21 -13.75
C PHE A 2 13.12 20.76 -13.83
N ILE A 3 12.77 21.40 -14.95
CA ILE A 3 11.37 21.69 -15.25
C ILE A 3 10.77 20.35 -15.69
N CYS A 4 10.08 19.68 -14.77
CA CYS A 4 9.26 18.51 -15.08
C CYS A 4 8.46 18.80 -16.36
N MET A 5 8.57 17.93 -17.36
CA MET A 5 7.75 17.97 -18.57
C MET A 5 6.30 18.17 -18.18
N GLU A 6 5.81 19.40 -18.32
CA GLU A 6 4.42 19.72 -18.06
C GLU A 6 3.59 18.97 -19.09
N ASN A 7 2.77 18.06 -18.60
CA ASN A 7 1.90 17.28 -19.46
C ASN A 7 0.71 18.17 -19.85
N GLU A 8 0.95 19.14 -20.74
CA GLU A 8 -0.02 20.08 -21.30
C GLU A 8 -1.35 19.41 -21.69
N PRO A 9 -1.37 18.19 -22.26
CA PRO A 9 -2.62 17.48 -22.55
C PRO A 9 -3.47 17.20 -21.29
N LYS A 10 -2.83 16.87 -20.17
CA LYS A 10 -3.52 16.63 -18.89
C LYS A 10 -4.03 17.94 -18.30
N ILE A 11 -3.26 19.01 -18.40
CA ILE A 11 -3.65 20.35 -17.95
C ILE A 11 -4.88 20.82 -18.74
N PHE A 12 -4.85 20.67 -20.06
CA PHE A 12 -5.96 20.99 -20.94
C PHE A 12 -7.23 20.19 -20.62
N ALA A 13 -7.11 18.87 -20.43
CA ALA A 13 -8.24 18.03 -20.08
C ALA A 13 -8.87 18.42 -18.73
N ALA A 14 -8.03 18.73 -17.73
CA ALA A 14 -8.47 19.17 -16.41
C ALA A 14 -9.18 20.52 -16.46
N TRP A 15 -8.63 21.48 -17.20
CA TRP A 15 -9.26 22.78 -17.45
C TRP A 15 -10.61 22.60 -18.16
N LEU A 16 -10.66 21.84 -19.26
CA LEU A 16 -11.88 21.66 -20.06
C LEU A 16 -12.99 21.03 -19.22
N LYS A 17 -12.64 20.06 -18.37
CA LYS A 17 -13.56 19.45 -17.41
C LYS A 17 -14.12 20.47 -16.41
N LYS A 18 -13.25 21.32 -15.84
CA LYS A 18 -13.65 22.39 -14.91
C LYS A 18 -14.54 23.42 -15.60
N PHE A 19 -14.13 23.90 -16.76
CA PHE A 19 -14.86 24.89 -17.56
C PHE A 19 -16.29 24.43 -17.86
N ILE A 20 -16.48 23.21 -18.36
CA ILE A 20 -17.82 22.67 -18.68
C ILE A 20 -18.68 22.46 -17.43
N LYS A 21 -18.07 22.20 -16.27
CA LYS A 21 -18.78 22.05 -15.00
C LYS A 21 -19.27 23.40 -14.45
N ASP A 22 -18.42 24.42 -14.55
CA ASP A 22 -18.66 25.73 -13.94
C ASP A 22 -19.50 26.64 -14.87
N ASP A 23 -19.31 26.53 -16.19
CA ASP A 23 -20.06 27.32 -17.17
C ASP A 23 -21.34 26.59 -17.64
N LYS A 24 -22.50 27.09 -17.20
CA LYS A 24 -23.81 26.57 -17.59
C LYS A 24 -24.22 26.91 -19.03
N LYS A 25 -23.51 27.80 -19.72
CA LYS A 25 -23.86 28.27 -21.07
C LYS A 25 -23.24 27.40 -22.16
N ILE A 26 -22.07 26.80 -21.93
CA ILE A 26 -21.35 26.00 -22.91
C ILE A 26 -21.26 24.55 -22.43
N THR A 27 -22.21 23.73 -22.88
CA THR A 27 -22.19 22.29 -22.62
C THR A 27 -21.25 21.55 -23.57
N ALA A 28 -20.80 20.34 -23.19
CA ALA A 28 -19.98 19.49 -24.06
C ALA A 28 -20.62 19.22 -25.44
N LYS A 29 -21.95 19.07 -25.48
CA LYS A 29 -22.71 18.87 -26.74
C LYS A 29 -22.75 20.14 -27.59
N ALA A 30 -22.89 21.31 -26.97
CA ALA A 30 -22.85 22.60 -27.68
C ALA A 30 -21.44 22.88 -28.24
N LEU A 31 -20.40 22.56 -27.46
CA LEU A 31 -19.01 22.68 -27.88
C LEU A 31 -18.71 21.75 -29.07
N ALA A 32 -19.15 20.49 -29.01
CA ALA A 32 -19.02 19.53 -30.09
C ALA A 32 -19.63 20.03 -31.41
N LYS A 33 -20.85 20.59 -31.32
CA LYS A 33 -21.56 21.17 -32.47
C LYS A 33 -20.81 22.36 -33.09
N LYS A 34 -20.24 23.24 -32.26
CA LYS A 34 -19.50 24.43 -32.73
C LYS A 34 -18.17 24.07 -33.41
N ILE A 35 -17.54 22.97 -33.00
CA ILE A 35 -16.26 22.51 -33.56
C ILE A 35 -16.49 21.47 -34.67
N ASN A 36 -17.75 21.14 -34.97
CA ASN A 36 -18.14 20.12 -35.94
C ASN A 36 -17.48 18.75 -35.67
N CYS A 37 -17.56 18.29 -34.42
CA CYS A 37 -17.05 16.98 -34.00
C CYS A 37 -18.11 16.19 -33.23
N ASP A 38 -17.90 14.88 -33.11
CA ASP A 38 -18.81 14.01 -32.38
C ASP A 38 -18.77 14.30 -30.86
N PRO A 39 -19.91 14.34 -30.14
CA PRO A 39 -19.94 14.58 -28.69
C PRO A 39 -19.09 13.60 -27.86
N THR A 40 -18.90 12.36 -28.34
CA THR A 40 -18.02 11.38 -27.69
C THR A 40 -16.55 11.78 -27.79
N THR A 41 -16.16 12.51 -28.84
CA THR A 41 -14.81 13.04 -29.03
C THR A 41 -14.49 14.09 -27.96
N ILE A 42 -15.39 15.05 -27.74
CA ILE A 42 -15.27 16.02 -26.63
C ILE A 42 -15.21 15.30 -25.27
N SER A 43 -16.04 14.28 -25.08
CA SER A 43 -16.02 13.46 -23.86
C SER A 43 -14.68 12.75 -23.65
N SER A 44 -14.04 12.28 -24.71
CA SER A 44 -12.71 11.68 -24.67
C SER A 44 -11.61 12.70 -24.33
N TYR A 45 -11.74 13.94 -24.82
CA TYR A 45 -10.84 15.06 -24.46
C TYR A 45 -10.97 15.44 -22.97
N ILE A 46 -12.19 15.58 -22.46
CA ILE A 46 -12.46 15.87 -21.04
C ILE A 46 -11.85 14.80 -20.12
N ARG A 47 -11.91 13.53 -20.55
CA ARG A 47 -11.35 12.39 -19.80
C ARG A 47 -9.84 12.23 -19.97
N GLY A 48 -9.21 13.02 -20.85
CA GLY A 48 -7.79 12.89 -21.19
C GLY A 48 -7.43 11.57 -21.88
N ARG A 49 -8.39 10.87 -22.50
CA ARG A 49 -8.14 9.62 -23.25
C ARG A 49 -7.58 9.89 -24.64
N THR A 50 -7.92 11.05 -25.20
CA THR A 50 -7.49 11.47 -26.53
C THR A 50 -7.03 12.91 -26.44
N GLN A 51 -5.97 13.24 -27.15
CA GLN A 51 -5.44 14.60 -27.21
C GLN A 51 -6.00 15.30 -28.46
N PRO A 52 -6.64 16.47 -28.33
CA PRO A 52 -7.02 17.26 -29.49
C PRO A 52 -5.78 17.79 -30.21
N GLY A 53 -5.85 17.80 -31.55
CA GLY A 53 -4.87 18.50 -32.38
C GLY A 53 -4.84 20.00 -32.09
N TYR A 54 -3.82 20.69 -32.61
CA TYR A 54 -3.63 22.13 -32.40
C TYR A 54 -4.86 22.95 -32.84
N GLU A 55 -5.37 22.70 -34.05
CA GLU A 55 -6.54 23.41 -34.59
C GLU A 55 -7.79 23.27 -33.72
N VAL A 56 -8.03 22.07 -33.20
CA VAL A 56 -9.17 21.78 -32.32
C VAL A 56 -9.00 22.50 -30.98
N ARG A 57 -7.79 22.54 -30.41
CA ARG A 57 -7.53 23.30 -29.17
C ARG A 57 -7.72 24.79 -29.38
N LYS A 58 -7.20 25.33 -30.47
CA LYS A 58 -7.36 26.74 -30.82
C LYS A 58 -8.83 27.09 -30.96
N ALA A 59 -9.61 26.29 -31.70
CA ALA A 59 -11.05 26.48 -31.84
C ALA A 59 -11.78 26.44 -30.48
N ILE A 60 -11.41 25.53 -29.58
CA ILE A 60 -11.99 25.48 -28.23
C ILE A 60 -11.67 26.75 -27.44
N LEU A 61 -10.43 27.24 -27.47
CA LEU A 61 -10.03 28.47 -26.78
C LEU A 61 -10.74 29.70 -27.36
N ASP A 62 -10.88 29.78 -28.67
CA ASP A 62 -11.60 30.87 -29.35
C ASP A 62 -13.09 30.88 -28.96
N ILE A 63 -13.75 29.71 -28.97
CA ILE A 63 -15.16 29.56 -28.58
C ILE A 63 -15.40 29.90 -27.11
N THR A 64 -14.46 29.53 -26.24
CA THR A 64 -14.55 29.79 -24.80
C THR A 64 -14.05 31.19 -24.43
N SER A 65 -13.42 31.90 -25.38
CA SER A 65 -12.79 33.21 -25.17
C SER A 65 -11.79 33.21 -24.00
N VAL A 66 -11.11 32.08 -23.77
CA VAL A 66 -10.11 31.91 -22.71
C VAL A 66 -8.72 31.93 -23.34
N PRO A 67 -7.84 32.87 -22.96
CA PRO A 67 -6.45 32.86 -23.39
C PRO A 67 -5.71 31.60 -22.96
N HIS A 68 -4.77 31.13 -23.77
CA HIS A 68 -4.00 29.91 -23.50
C HIS A 68 -3.32 29.93 -22.11
N GLU A 69 -2.72 31.05 -21.72
CA GLU A 69 -2.07 31.20 -20.41
C GLU A 69 -3.04 30.99 -19.25
N LYS A 70 -4.25 31.54 -19.36
CA LYS A 70 -5.29 31.38 -18.35
C LYS A 70 -5.78 29.93 -18.30
N MET A 71 -5.96 29.29 -19.45
CA MET A 71 -6.27 27.86 -19.53
C MET A 71 -5.21 27.02 -18.81
N MET A 72 -3.93 27.33 -19.02
CA MET A 72 -2.83 26.61 -18.37
C MET A 72 -2.82 26.84 -16.86
N ALA A 73 -3.03 28.07 -16.39
CA ALA A 73 -3.10 28.39 -14.96
C ALA A 73 -4.28 27.68 -14.27
N ASP A 74 -5.48 27.78 -14.86
CA ASP A 74 -6.69 27.16 -14.34
C ASP A 74 -6.64 25.63 -14.38
N GLY A 75 -6.06 25.06 -15.44
CA GLY A 75 -5.88 23.62 -15.59
C GLY A 75 -4.90 23.05 -14.56
N ARG A 76 -3.80 23.77 -14.26
CA ARG A 76 -2.88 23.40 -13.17
C ARG A 76 -3.60 23.42 -11.83
N ALA A 77 -4.34 24.50 -11.55
CA ALA A 77 -5.11 24.63 -10.32
C ALA A 77 -6.18 23.52 -10.19
N ALA A 78 -6.76 23.06 -11.30
CA ALA A 78 -7.72 21.95 -11.32
C ALA A 78 -7.06 20.57 -11.14
N LEU A 79 -5.79 20.41 -11.54
CA LEU A 79 -5.01 19.19 -11.32
C LEU A 79 -4.49 19.08 -9.89
N VAL A 80 -4.21 20.21 -9.24
CA VAL A 80 -4.04 20.27 -7.79
C VAL A 80 -5.41 19.90 -7.22
N LYS A 81 -5.58 18.62 -6.87
CA LYS A 81 -6.84 18.10 -6.33
C LYS A 81 -7.33 19.09 -5.26
N PRO A 82 -8.58 19.59 -5.33
CA PRO A 82 -9.15 20.20 -4.14
C PRO A 82 -9.06 19.12 -3.05
N ASN A 83 -8.62 19.49 -1.85
CA ASN A 83 -8.91 18.71 -0.65
C ASN A 83 -10.44 18.62 -0.58
N ASP A 84 -11.01 17.63 -1.26
CA ASP A 84 -12.43 17.33 -1.22
C ASP A 84 -12.65 16.74 0.17
N PRO A 85 -13.36 17.44 1.07
CA PRO A 85 -13.55 16.97 2.44
C PRO A 85 -14.22 15.60 2.48
N ALA A 86 -14.98 15.23 1.43
CA ALA A 86 -15.57 13.90 1.31
C ALA A 86 -14.54 12.82 0.96
N ILE A 87 -13.49 13.16 0.23
CA ILE A 87 -12.36 12.25 -0.06
C ILE A 87 -11.48 12.11 1.18
N GLU A 88 -11.16 13.20 1.89
CA GLU A 88 -10.46 13.12 3.19
C GLU A 88 -11.25 12.32 4.22
N LYS A 89 -12.57 12.52 4.31
CA LYS A 89 -13.43 11.73 5.19
C LYS A 89 -13.45 10.26 4.81
N ARG A 90 -13.53 9.94 3.51
CA ARG A 90 -13.42 8.55 3.02
C ARG A 90 -12.05 7.94 3.26
N LEU A 91 -10.97 8.70 3.10
CA LEU A 91 -9.61 8.23 3.39
C LEU A 91 -9.43 7.99 4.89
N SER A 92 -9.88 8.91 5.74
CA SER A 92 -9.91 8.74 7.19
C SER A 92 -10.73 7.53 7.62
N GLU A 93 -11.89 7.30 6.98
CA GLU A 93 -12.75 6.16 7.27
C GLU A 93 -12.11 4.84 6.78
N LEU A 94 -11.44 4.85 5.62
CA LEU A 94 -10.65 3.71 5.15
C LEU A 94 -9.43 3.43 6.03
N GLU A 95 -8.73 4.46 6.51
CA GLU A 95 -7.63 4.33 7.47
C GLU A 95 -8.12 3.80 8.82
N LYS A 96 -9.28 4.26 9.31
CA LYS A 96 -9.93 3.69 10.49
C LYS A 96 -10.27 2.22 10.28
N ARG A 97 -10.84 1.85 9.13
CA ARG A 97 -11.15 0.44 8.81
C ARG A 97 -9.89 -0.40 8.62
N LEU A 98 -8.81 0.17 8.09
CA LEU A 98 -7.51 -0.48 7.96
C LEU A 98 -6.87 -0.67 9.33
N ASN A 99 -6.97 0.30 10.24
CA ASN A 99 -6.46 0.19 11.60
C ASN A 99 -7.30 -0.78 12.45
N GLN A 100 -8.62 -0.80 12.27
CA GLN A 100 -9.52 -1.79 12.87
C GLN A 100 -9.29 -3.20 12.29
N GLY A 101 -8.91 -3.31 11.01
CA GLY A 101 -8.48 -4.56 10.37
C GLY A 101 -7.04 -4.96 10.66
N LYS A 102 -6.21 -4.05 11.19
CA LYS A 102 -4.84 -4.31 11.66
C LYS A 102 -4.77 -4.73 13.12
N GLU A 103 -5.87 -4.63 13.87
CA GLU A 103 -5.96 -5.22 15.21
C GLU A 103 -5.92 -6.75 15.21
N THR A 104 -5.95 -7.39 14.02
CA THR A 104 -5.65 -8.82 13.84
C THR A 104 -4.32 -9.12 13.15
N LEU A 105 -3.47 -8.12 12.89
CA LEU A 105 -2.03 -8.35 12.75
C LEU A 105 -1.39 -8.15 14.12
N ARG A 106 -1.78 -9.03 15.04
CA ARG A 106 -0.81 -9.62 15.97
C ARG A 106 0.34 -10.12 15.09
N THR A 107 1.38 -9.32 14.87
CA THR A 107 2.72 -9.90 14.97
C THR A 107 2.82 -10.32 16.42
N ASP A 108 2.33 -11.53 16.67
CA ASP A 108 2.29 -12.19 17.95
C ASP A 108 3.66 -11.98 18.58
N ILE A 109 3.69 -11.35 19.75
CA ILE A 109 4.90 -11.24 20.57
C ILE A 109 5.55 -12.63 20.70
N ALA A 110 4.72 -13.69 20.70
CA ALA A 110 5.13 -15.08 20.57
C ALA A 110 5.93 -15.34 19.27
N THR A 111 5.40 -15.05 18.08
CA THR A 111 6.09 -15.30 16.80
C THR A 111 7.45 -14.60 16.70
N GLU A 112 7.56 -13.37 17.19
CA GLU A 112 8.86 -12.66 17.20
C GLU A 112 9.83 -13.25 18.24
N ARG A 113 9.33 -13.70 19.40
CA ARG A 113 10.13 -14.42 20.40
C ARG A 113 10.61 -15.77 19.87
N HIS A 114 9.75 -16.55 19.22
CA HIS A 114 10.09 -17.84 18.61
C HIS A 114 11.16 -17.69 17.53
N ARG A 115 11.04 -16.65 16.68
CA ARG A 115 12.07 -16.35 15.67
C ARG A 115 13.44 -16.08 16.30
N LYS A 116 13.48 -15.27 17.36
CA LYS A 116 14.72 -14.98 18.12
C LYS A 116 15.30 -16.21 18.83
N VAL A 117 14.45 -17.18 19.19
CA VAL A 117 14.88 -18.44 19.80
C VAL A 117 15.50 -19.35 18.73
N ILE A 118 14.86 -19.53 17.58
CA ILE A 118 15.35 -20.36 16.47
C ILE A 118 16.70 -19.88 15.95
N ASP A 119 16.90 -18.56 15.82
CA ASP A 119 18.17 -17.99 15.34
C ASP A 119 19.38 -18.27 16.27
N LYS A 120 19.16 -18.71 17.52
CA LYS A 120 20.23 -19.07 18.46
C LYS A 120 20.69 -20.53 18.32
N PHE A 121 19.99 -21.36 17.57
CA PHE A 121 20.37 -22.76 17.37
C PHE A 121 21.35 -22.90 16.22
N LYS A 122 22.33 -23.80 16.39
CA LYS A 122 23.29 -24.15 15.33
C LYS A 122 22.64 -24.93 14.18
N ASP A 123 21.63 -25.73 14.50
CA ASP A 123 20.82 -26.49 13.56
C ASP A 123 19.39 -25.93 13.56
N LYS A 124 19.02 -25.29 12.46
CA LYS A 124 17.74 -24.58 12.33
C LYS A 124 16.56 -25.52 12.13
N ASP A 125 16.79 -26.68 11.51
CA ASP A 125 15.74 -27.65 11.24
C ASP A 125 15.34 -28.38 12.53
N LEU A 126 16.33 -28.69 13.38
CA LEU A 126 16.07 -29.25 14.70
C LEU A 126 15.41 -28.23 15.63
N ALA A 127 15.77 -26.95 15.52
CA ALA A 127 15.15 -25.87 16.28
C ALA A 127 13.68 -25.66 15.95
N LEU A 128 13.31 -25.76 14.67
CA LEU A 128 11.92 -25.68 14.22
C LEU A 128 11.08 -26.81 14.80
N LYS A 129 11.54 -28.06 14.68
CA LYS A 129 10.86 -29.24 15.24
C LYS A 129 10.69 -29.15 16.75
N LEU A 130 11.72 -28.69 17.46
CA LEU A 130 11.66 -28.52 18.91
C LEU A 130 10.65 -27.44 19.29
N ASN A 131 10.57 -26.36 18.51
CA ASN A 131 9.65 -25.26 18.75
C ASN A 131 8.18 -25.65 18.47
N GLU A 132 7.93 -26.51 17.48
CA GLU A 132 6.61 -27.11 17.24
C GLU A 132 6.14 -27.96 18.43
N ILE A 133 7.02 -28.81 18.97
CA ILE A 133 6.72 -29.63 20.15
C ILE A 133 6.45 -28.75 21.39
N LEU A 134 7.23 -27.68 21.58
CA LEU A 134 7.03 -26.76 22.70
C LEU A 134 5.70 -25.99 22.60
N LEU A 135 5.24 -25.66 21.39
CA LEU A 135 3.91 -25.07 21.16
C LEU A 135 2.79 -26.03 21.53
N GLU A 136 2.94 -27.33 21.23
CA GLU A 136 1.97 -28.35 21.63
C GLU A 136 1.93 -28.51 23.16
N ILE A 137 3.08 -28.41 23.83
CA ILE A 137 3.19 -28.47 25.30
C ILE A 137 2.59 -27.21 25.96
N GLU A 138 2.72 -26.02 25.35
CA GLU A 138 2.15 -24.77 25.86
C GLU A 138 0.60 -24.79 25.91
N GLN A 139 -0.04 -25.62 25.08
CA GLN A 139 -1.49 -25.83 25.10
C GLN A 139 -1.96 -26.76 26.23
N MET A 140 -1.04 -27.38 26.97
CA MET A 140 -1.37 -28.26 28.09
C MET A 140 -1.70 -27.46 29.36
N ASP A 141 -2.44 -28.08 30.28
CA ASP A 141 -2.80 -27.46 31.56
C ASP A 141 -1.55 -27.12 32.39
N ASN A 142 -1.60 -26.03 33.17
CA ASN A 142 -0.47 -25.50 33.95
C ASN A 142 0.19 -26.54 34.89
N SER A 143 -0.56 -27.55 35.35
CA SER A 143 -0.03 -28.67 36.13
C SER A 143 0.88 -29.59 35.30
N ALA A 144 0.47 -29.92 34.07
CA ALA A 144 1.23 -30.77 33.16
C ALA A 144 2.48 -30.06 32.62
N LEU A 145 2.41 -28.74 32.42
CA LEU A 145 3.55 -27.90 32.06
C LEU A 145 4.69 -27.95 33.09
N LYS A 146 4.36 -27.91 34.39
CA LYS A 146 5.37 -28.00 35.47
C LYS A 146 6.03 -29.37 35.55
N GLU A 147 5.27 -30.43 35.30
CA GLU A 147 5.82 -31.78 35.22
C GLU A 147 6.76 -31.92 34.02
N ALA A 148 6.35 -31.40 32.85
CA ALA A 148 7.18 -31.38 31.65
C ALA A 148 8.47 -30.57 31.86
N GLU A 149 8.40 -29.40 32.50
CA GLU A 149 9.58 -28.59 32.86
C GLU A 149 10.56 -29.36 33.77
N THR A 150 10.03 -30.08 34.75
CA THR A 150 10.83 -30.87 35.68
C THR A 150 11.55 -32.02 34.95
N VAL A 151 10.84 -32.73 34.07
CA VAL A 151 11.40 -33.83 33.27
C VAL A 151 12.46 -33.31 32.31
N LEU A 152 12.21 -32.20 31.62
CA LEU A 152 13.17 -31.58 30.70
C LEU A 152 14.44 -31.12 31.42
N SER A 153 14.31 -30.58 32.63
CA SER A 153 15.45 -30.16 33.45
C SER A 153 16.30 -31.37 33.88
N LEU A 154 15.67 -32.46 34.29
CA LEU A 154 16.37 -33.70 34.65
C LEU A 154 17.09 -34.34 33.44
N LEU A 155 16.42 -34.38 32.29
CA LEU A 155 17.01 -34.88 31.05
C LEU A 155 18.21 -34.05 30.61
N LYS A 156 18.13 -32.72 30.72
CA LYS A 156 19.25 -31.81 30.43
C LYS A 156 20.48 -32.16 31.28
N ILE A 157 20.30 -32.29 32.59
CA ILE A 157 21.39 -32.64 33.53
C ILE A 157 22.01 -33.99 33.14
N LYS A 158 21.17 -34.98 32.81
CA LYS A 158 21.64 -36.31 32.39
C LYS A 158 22.45 -36.27 31.09
N ILE A 159 21.98 -35.52 30.09
CA ILE A 159 22.68 -35.35 28.80
C ILE A 159 24.01 -34.60 29.00
N GLU A 160 24.04 -33.58 29.84
CA GLU A 160 25.28 -32.86 30.19
C GLU A 160 26.29 -33.80 30.89
N GLN A 161 25.82 -34.65 31.81
CA GLN A 161 26.65 -35.67 32.47
C GLN A 161 27.16 -36.76 31.51
N GLU A 162 26.34 -37.21 30.55
CA GLU A 162 26.76 -38.19 29.54
C GLU A 162 27.73 -37.58 28.51
N SER A 163 27.54 -36.31 28.13
CA SER A 163 28.43 -35.59 27.22
C SER A 163 29.80 -35.30 27.84
N THR A 164 29.85 -35.06 29.15
CA THR A 164 31.09 -34.90 29.91
C THR A 164 31.80 -36.24 30.13
N LYS A 165 31.07 -37.32 30.43
CA LYS A 165 31.63 -38.69 30.48
C LYS A 165 32.22 -39.16 29.15
N LYS A 166 31.58 -38.86 28.01
CA LYS A 166 32.12 -39.19 26.67
C LYS A 166 33.39 -38.40 26.32
N ARG A 167 33.56 -37.18 26.85
CA ARG A 167 34.79 -36.39 26.67
C ARG A 167 35.95 -36.91 27.51
N THR A 168 35.68 -37.48 28.68
CA THR A 168 36.72 -38.11 29.51
C THR A 168 37.09 -39.52 29.04
N ALA A 169 36.16 -40.26 28.40
CA ALA A 169 36.42 -41.61 27.89
C ALA A 169 37.15 -41.67 26.54
N ASN A 170 37.11 -40.60 25.73
CA ASN A 170 37.85 -40.50 24.45
C ASN A 170 39.21 -39.80 24.60
N GLY A 171 39.68 -39.57 25.83
CA GLY A 171 40.96 -38.93 26.15
C GLY A 171 42.00 -39.87 26.74
N GLU A 172 41.67 -41.14 26.95
CA GLU A 172 42.62 -42.20 27.28
C GLU A 172 42.38 -43.37 26.32
N ASP A 173 43.43 -43.69 25.55
CA ASP A 173 43.61 -44.68 24.47
C ASP A 173 43.33 -44.25 23.02
#